data_AF-A0A437SVM4-F1
#
_entry.id   AF-A0A437SVM4-F1
#
_cell.length_a   1.000
_cell.length_b   1.000
_cell.length_c   1.000
_cell.angle_alpha   90.00
_cell.angle_beta   90.00
_cell.angle_gamma   90.00
#
_symmetry.space_group_name_H-M   'P 1'
#
loop_
_entity.id
_entity.type
_entity.pdbx_description
1 polymer ?
#
loop_
_entity_poly.entity_id
_entity_poly.type
_entity_poly.pdbx_seq_one_letter_code
_entity_poly.pdbx_strand_id
1 'polypeptide(L)'
;MATNLPLNDELKGILSDIARKKFTNSRQINPQSNLFQTTKFAIEHDYVKDAIVDEDFNSTLAMMNLTNASLTKKGQLKLAELTELEEGTD
;
A
#
# COMPACT_ATOMS: atom_id res chain seq x y z
N MET A 1 -14.30 -18.98 6.25
CA MET A 1 -13.22 -18.59 5.33
C MET A 1 -12.25 -17.74 6.13
N ALA A 2 -10.98 -18.11 6.25
CA ALA A 2 -9.99 -17.26 6.92
C ALA A 2 -9.65 -16.10 5.96
N THR A 3 -10.55 -15.14 5.87
CA THR A 3 -10.43 -14.00 4.97
C THR A 3 -9.40 -13.07 5.56
N ASN A 4 -8.30 -12.83 4.85
CA ASN A 4 -7.29 -11.82 5.17
C ASN A 4 -7.86 -10.38 5.05
N LEU A 5 -9.09 -10.15 5.53
CA LEU A 5 -9.81 -8.88 5.52
C LEU A 5 -8.93 -7.71 6.00
N PRO A 6 -8.14 -7.86 7.08
CA PRO A 6 -7.28 -6.76 7.54
C PRO A 6 -6.22 -6.34 6.52
N LEU A 7 -5.69 -7.28 5.73
CA LEU A 7 -4.71 -6.97 4.68
C LEU A 7 -5.39 -6.33 3.46
N ASN A 8 -6.58 -6.82 3.09
CA ASN A 8 -7.34 -6.28 1.98
C ASN A 8 -7.76 -4.82 2.22
N ASP A 9 -8.23 -4.52 3.44
CA ASP A 9 -8.66 -3.17 3.83
C ASP A 9 -7.47 -2.20 3.84
N GLU A 10 -6.34 -2.62 4.43
CA GLU A 10 -5.11 -1.82 4.45
C GLU A 10 -4.58 -1.59 3.02
N LEU A 11 -4.59 -2.64 2.17
CA LEU A 11 -4.14 -2.56 0.79
C LEU A 11 -5.05 -1.61 -0.01
N LYS A 12 -6.36 -1.71 0.15
CA LYS A 12 -7.32 -0.80 -0.47
C LYS A 12 -7.05 0.64 -0.06
N GLY A 13 -6.82 0.88 1.24
CA GLY A 13 -6.49 2.20 1.78
C GLY A 13 -5.24 2.79 1.13
N ILE A 14 -4.15 2.03 1.09
CA ILE A 14 -2.88 2.47 0.49
C ILE A 14 -3.05 2.73 -1.02
N LEU A 15 -3.64 1.81 -1.77
CA LEU A 15 -3.84 1.98 -3.21
C LEU A 15 -4.73 3.20 -3.51
N SER A 16 -5.77 3.42 -2.71
CA SER A 16 -6.66 4.58 -2.82
C SER A 16 -5.92 5.90 -2.54
N ASP A 17 -5.08 5.94 -1.52
CA ASP A 17 -4.34 7.13 -1.13
C ASP A 17 -3.22 7.47 -2.13
N ILE A 18 -2.58 6.45 -2.74
CA ILE A 18 -1.65 6.63 -3.86
C ILE A 18 -2.42 7.18 -5.08
N ALA A 19 -3.55 6.59 -5.45
CA ALA A 19 -4.37 7.05 -6.57
C ALA A 19 -4.80 8.51 -6.42
N ARG A 20 -5.08 8.94 -5.18
CA ARG A 20 -5.49 10.30 -4.81
C ARG A 20 -4.30 11.23 -4.53
N LYS A 21 -3.06 10.77 -4.69
CA LYS A 21 -1.82 11.53 -4.42
C LYS A 21 -1.79 12.17 -3.02
N LYS A 22 -2.25 11.45 -1.99
CA LYS A 22 -2.31 11.97 -0.61
C LYS A 22 -0.96 12.00 0.10
N PHE A 23 0.03 11.26 -0.39
CA PHE A 23 1.36 11.26 0.20
C PHE A 23 2.16 12.47 -0.28
N THR A 24 2.40 13.41 0.62
CA THR A 24 3.09 14.67 0.31
C THR A 24 4.54 14.71 0.79
N ASN A 25 4.94 13.82 1.69
CA ASN A 25 6.29 13.74 2.23
C ASN A 25 6.74 12.28 2.45
N SER A 26 8.05 12.07 2.50
CA SER A 26 8.63 10.85 3.07
C SER A 26 8.37 10.79 4.58
N ARG A 27 8.32 9.58 5.13
CA ARG A 27 8.05 9.36 6.55
C ARG A 27 8.88 8.20 7.08
N GLN A 28 9.39 8.36 8.29
CA GLN A 28 10.00 7.29 9.06
C GLN A 28 8.88 6.48 9.71
N ILE A 29 8.93 5.16 9.56
CA ILE A 29 7.87 4.27 10.00
C ILE A 29 8.47 2.97 10.55
N ASN A 30 7.81 2.37 11.52
CA ASN A 30 8.19 1.05 12.01
C ASN A 30 8.07 0.03 10.85
N PRO A 31 9.15 -0.69 10.49
CA PRO A 31 9.09 -1.70 9.44
C PRO A 31 8.09 -2.81 9.76
N GLN A 32 7.78 -3.07 11.03
CA GLN A 32 6.78 -4.06 11.45
C GLN A 32 5.33 -3.54 11.41
N SER A 33 5.11 -2.27 11.04
CA SER A 33 3.75 -1.72 10.93
C SER A 33 2.99 -2.28 9.73
N ASN A 34 1.67 -2.42 9.85
CA ASN A 34 0.80 -2.85 8.75
C ASN A 34 0.98 -1.96 7.51
N LEU A 35 1.05 -0.64 7.70
CA LEU A 35 1.25 0.30 6.59
C LEU A 35 2.56 0.04 5.82
N PHE A 36 3.67 -0.23 6.53
CA PHE A 36 4.93 -0.54 5.87
C PHE A 36 4.89 -1.89 5.16
N GLN A 37 4.45 -2.94 5.85
CA GLN A 37 4.37 -4.30 5.31
C GLN A 37 3.43 -4.38 4.10
N THR A 38 2.27 -3.72 4.16
CA THR A 38 1.32 -3.67 3.04
C THR A 38 1.84 -2.83 1.88
N THR A 39 2.59 -1.76 2.15
CA THR A 39 3.27 -1.00 1.08
C THR A 39 4.32 -1.86 0.39
N LYS A 40 5.13 -2.59 1.16
CA LYS A 40 6.12 -3.54 0.63
C LYS A 40 5.44 -4.62 -0.22
N PHE A 41 4.37 -5.22 0.28
CA PHE A 41 3.54 -6.17 -0.45
C PHE A 41 3.02 -5.57 -1.78
N ALA A 42 2.53 -4.32 -1.77
CA ALA A 42 2.03 -3.68 -2.98
C ALA A 42 3.13 -3.43 -4.03
N ILE A 43 4.37 -3.19 -3.59
CA ILE A 43 5.54 -3.05 -4.47
C ILE A 43 5.95 -4.42 -5.02
N GLU A 44 6.06 -5.44 -4.17
CA GLU A 44 6.43 -6.81 -4.53
C GLU A 44 5.46 -7.43 -5.55
N HIS A 45 4.17 -7.09 -5.44
CA HIS A 45 3.12 -7.53 -6.37
C HIS A 45 2.96 -6.65 -7.61
N ASP A 46 3.82 -5.65 -7.81
CA ASP A 46 3.78 -4.74 -8.96
C ASP A 46 2.43 -3.99 -9.07
N TYR A 47 1.81 -3.66 -7.94
CA TYR A 47 0.62 -2.82 -7.87
C TYR A 47 0.98 -1.34 -7.88
N VAL A 48 2.15 -1.01 -7.34
CA VAL A 48 2.66 0.36 -7.21
C VAL A 48 4.03 0.44 -7.87
N LYS A 49 4.27 1.54 -8.57
CA LYS A 49 5.60 1.91 -9.09
C LYS A 49 6.04 3.25 -8.51
N ASP A 50 7.33 3.56 -8.64
CA ASP A 50 7.94 4.81 -8.18
C ASP A 50 7.80 5.06 -6.66
N ALA A 51 7.56 3.99 -5.90
CA ALA A 51 7.59 3.97 -4.44
C ALA A 51 8.98 3.61 -3.95
N ILE A 52 9.45 4.27 -2.89
CA ILE A 52 10.75 4.03 -2.28
C ILE A 52 10.53 3.56 -0.86
N VAL A 53 11.03 2.37 -0.54
CA VAL A 53 11.10 1.81 0.81
C VAL A 53 12.55 1.48 1.11
N ASP A 54 13.04 1.93 2.26
CA ASP A 54 14.41 1.70 2.72
C ASP A 54 14.36 1.18 4.16
N GLU A 55 14.68 -0.10 4.32
CA GLU A 55 14.69 -0.79 5.61
C GLU A 55 15.97 -0.53 6.42
N ASP A 56 17.00 0.03 5.78
CA ASP A 56 18.34 0.22 6.38
C ASP A 56 18.52 1.63 6.96
N PHE A 57 17.48 2.46 6.98
CA PHE A 57 17.59 3.87 7.37
C PHE A 57 18.07 4.08 8.82
N ASN A 58 17.59 3.28 9.78
CA ASN A 58 18.24 3.04 11.07
C ASN A 58 17.81 1.68 11.64
N SER A 59 18.52 1.14 12.63
CA SER A 59 18.26 -0.21 13.21
C SER A 59 16.85 -0.45 13.79
N THR A 60 15.94 0.52 13.72
CA THR A 60 14.61 0.49 14.34
C THR A 60 13.50 1.08 13.46
N LEU A 61 13.82 1.95 12.50
CA LEU A 61 12.87 2.64 11.64
C LEU A 61 13.29 2.54 10.17
N ALA A 62 12.32 2.22 9.32
CA ALA A 62 12.44 2.27 7.88
C ALA A 62 12.00 3.64 7.36
N MET A 63 12.52 4.03 6.20
CA MET A 63 12.04 5.18 5.45
C MET A 63 11.07 4.70 4.37
N MET A 64 9.93 5.38 4.25
CA MET A 64 8.94 5.14 3.21
C MET A 64 8.60 6.46 2.52
N ASN A 65 8.77 6.51 1.20
CA ASN A 65 8.44 7.65 0.37
C ASN A 65 7.51 7.22 -0.79
N LEU A 66 6.26 7.70 -0.72
CA LEU A 66 5.21 7.45 -1.70
C LEU A 66 4.80 8.71 -2.47
N THR A 67 5.57 9.78 -2.38
CA THR A 67 5.21 11.09 -2.98
C THR A 67 5.10 11.05 -4.50
N ASN A 68 5.94 10.25 -5.15
CA ASN A 68 5.94 10.04 -6.59
C ASN A 68 5.29 8.70 -6.98
N ALA A 69 4.78 7.94 -6.00
CA ALA A 69 4.22 6.64 -6.26
C ALA A 69 2.97 6.74 -7.12
N SER A 70 2.78 5.78 -8.02
CA SER A 70 1.58 5.68 -8.85
C SER A 70 1.15 4.23 -9.01
N LEU A 71 -0.16 4.03 -9.23
CA LEU A 71 -0.68 2.71 -9.50
C LEU A 71 -0.23 2.23 -10.87
N THR A 72 0.19 0.96 -10.93
CA THR A 72 0.32 0.24 -12.21
C THR A 72 -1.08 -0.15 -12.71
N LYS A 73 -1.16 -0.70 -13.92
CA LYS A 73 -2.41 -1.29 -14.42
C LYS A 73 -2.93 -2.41 -13.50
N LYS A 74 -2.03 -3.22 -12.93
CA LYS A 74 -2.40 -4.26 -11.97
C LYS A 74 -2.92 -3.65 -10.67
N GLY A 75 -2.29 -2.60 -10.16
CA GLY A 75 -2.75 -1.90 -8.96
C GLY A 75 -4.13 -1.27 -9.12
N GLN A 76 -4.43 -0.72 -10.30
CA GLN A 76 -5.77 -0.19 -10.62
C GLN A 76 -6.83 -1.30 -10.62
N LEU A 77 -6.54 -2.44 -11.28
CA LEU A 77 -7.44 -3.59 -11.29
C LEU A 77 -7.63 -4.15 -9.88
N LYS A 78 -6.56 -4.24 -9.10
CA LYS A 78 -6.64 -4.74 -7.72
C LYS A 78 -7.46 -3.81 -6.83
N LEU A 79 -7.32 -2.50 -6.99
CA LEU A 79 -8.14 -1.53 -6.27
C LEU A 79 -9.63 -1.65 -6.63
N ALA A 80 -9.96 -1.87 -7.91
CA ALA A 80 -11.34 -2.12 -8.33
C ALA A 80 -11.90 -3.40 -7.70
N GLU A 81 -11.17 -4.51 -7.77
CA GLU A 81 -11.55 -5.79 -7.14
C GLU A 81 -11.81 -5.62 -5.63
N LEU A 82 -10.92 -4.93 -4.92
CA LEU A 82 -11.06 -4.67 -3.48
C LEU A 82 -12.25 -3.76 -3.15
N THR A 83 -12.67 -2.91 -4.09
CA THR A 83 -13.83 -2.04 -3.91
C THR A 83 -15.13 -2.81 -4.14
N GLU A 84 -15.18 -3.63 -5.19
CA GLU A 84 -16.34 -4.48 -5.50
C GLU A 84 -16.59 -5.55 -4.43
N LEU A 85 -15.52 -6.10 -3.81
CA LEU A 85 -15.63 -7.06 -2.71
C LEU A 85 -16.30 -6.48 -1.45
N GLU A 86 -16.26 -5.16 -1.24
CA GLU A 86 -16.98 -4.49 -0.15
C GLU A 86 -18.43 -4.15 -0.50
N GLU A 87 -18.72 -3.90 -1.78
CA GLU A 87 -20.07 -3.53 -2.25
C GLU A 87 -20.97 -4.75 -2.49
N GLY A 88 -20.42 -5.98 -2.50
CA GLY A 88 -21.11 -7.24 -2.76
C GLY A 88 -21.83 -7.90 -1.57
N THR A 89 -22.23 -7.14 -0.55
CA THR A 89 -23.12 -7.60 0.52
C THR A 89 -24.43 -6.81 0.49
N ASP A 90 -25.38 -7.28 -0.33
CA ASP A 90 -26.81 -6.96 -0.23
C ASP A 90 -27.61 -8.25 -0.50
#